data_AF-A0A091BA86-F1
#
_entry.id   AF-A0A091BA86-F1
#
_cell.length_a   1.000
_cell.length_b   1.000
_cell.length_c   1.000
_cell.angle_alpha   90.00
_cell.angle_beta   90.00
_cell.angle_gamma   90.00
#
_symmetry.space_group_name_H-M   'P 1'
#
loop_
_entity.id
_entity.type
_entity.pdbx_description
1 polymer ?
#
loop_
_entity_poly.entity_id
_entity_poly.type
_entity_poly.pdbx_seq_one_letter_code
_entity_poly.pdbx_strand_id
1 'polypeptide(L)'
;MVETTTSFTERLKARLQDRLVSVHEALGETTVEVTPESFADAARLLRDDPELAFEQLSDLCGVDYLGYGTDEWDTTDVTDEGFSRGVEGSAGPGRFNWEDRPRGNGPERRFAVVVHLLSVRTNRRLRLRCFASDNSLPTVPSLVDVFPVANWFERECFDLFGIVFEGHPDLRRILTDYGFVGHPFRKDFPLTGNVEVRYDAERQRVVYEPVSIEPRVGVPRVVREDSRWQQAASERPSKD
;
A
#
# COMPACT_ATOMS: atom_id res chain seq x y z
N MET A 1 5.63 -20.86 -39.94
CA MET A 1 6.28 -21.14 -38.64
C MET A 1 5.94 -19.97 -37.75
N VAL A 2 4.97 -20.14 -36.85
CA VAL A 2 4.62 -19.10 -35.87
C VAL A 2 5.67 -19.23 -34.76
N GLU A 3 6.64 -18.34 -34.73
CA GLU A 3 7.53 -18.22 -33.57
C GLU A 3 6.65 -17.96 -32.35
N THR A 4 6.68 -18.89 -31.39
CA THR A 4 5.96 -18.75 -30.14
C THR A 4 6.63 -17.63 -29.34
N THR A 5 6.15 -16.39 -29.50
CA THR A 5 6.59 -15.24 -28.71
C THR A 5 6.34 -15.56 -27.24
N THR A 6 7.39 -15.86 -26.49
CA THR A 6 7.33 -16.08 -25.04
C THR A 6 6.61 -14.92 -24.38
N SER A 7 5.61 -15.21 -23.56
CA SER A 7 4.82 -14.17 -22.91
C SER A 7 5.71 -13.28 -22.04
N PHE A 8 5.35 -12.01 -21.88
CA PHE A 8 6.15 -11.07 -21.09
C PHE A 8 6.33 -11.55 -19.64
N THR A 9 5.29 -12.14 -19.07
CA THR A 9 5.28 -12.75 -17.73
C THR A 9 6.26 -13.93 -17.63
N GLU A 10 6.34 -14.78 -18.65
CA GLU A 10 7.34 -15.86 -18.69
C GLU A 10 8.78 -15.33 -18.78
N ARG A 11 9.01 -14.26 -19.56
CA ARG A 11 10.32 -13.60 -19.62
C ARG A 11 10.73 -13.02 -18.27
N LEU A 12 9.81 -12.35 -17.58
CA LEU A 12 10.06 -11.84 -16.22
C LEU A 12 10.37 -12.98 -15.24
N LYS A 13 9.61 -14.08 -15.28
CA LYS A 13 9.87 -15.27 -14.47
C LYS A 13 11.27 -15.85 -14.75
N ALA A 14 11.65 -15.95 -16.02
CA ALA A 14 12.95 -16.49 -16.42
C ALA A 14 14.14 -15.60 -16.02
N ARG A 15 13.94 -14.27 -15.95
CA ARG A 15 14.97 -13.31 -15.57
C ARG A 15 15.11 -13.14 -14.05
N LEU A 16 14.00 -13.12 -13.32
CA LEU A 16 14.00 -12.91 -11.87
C LEU A 16 14.22 -14.20 -11.07
N GLN A 17 13.85 -15.36 -11.61
CA GLN A 17 14.16 -16.68 -11.07
C GLN A 17 13.83 -16.82 -9.57
N ASP A 18 14.87 -17.00 -8.75
CA ASP A 18 14.83 -17.19 -7.30
C ASP A 18 14.42 -15.94 -6.51
N ARG A 19 14.53 -14.76 -7.11
CA ARG A 19 14.15 -13.48 -6.50
C ARG A 19 12.64 -13.25 -6.49
N LEU A 20 11.91 -14.04 -7.27
CA LEU A 20 10.49 -13.87 -7.52
C LEU A 20 9.65 -14.65 -6.50
N VAL A 21 8.75 -13.94 -5.83
CA VAL A 21 7.69 -14.55 -5.01
C VAL A 21 6.47 -14.87 -5.86
N SER A 22 5.97 -13.89 -6.61
CA SER A 22 4.80 -14.08 -7.49
C SER A 22 4.80 -13.09 -8.65
N VAL A 23 4.21 -13.48 -9.79
CA VAL A 23 3.85 -12.55 -10.87
C VAL A 23 2.37 -12.69 -11.12
N HIS A 24 1.69 -11.55 -11.16
CA HIS A 24 0.27 -11.45 -11.44
C HIS A 24 0.03 -10.46 -12.57
N GLU A 25 -0.83 -10.83 -13.51
CA GLU A 25 -1.27 -9.95 -14.59
C GLU A 25 -2.78 -9.77 -14.50
N ALA A 26 -3.23 -8.54 -14.35
CA ALA A 26 -4.65 -8.22 -14.36
C ALA A 26 -4.88 -6.85 -15.01
N LEU A 27 -5.96 -6.74 -15.77
CA LEU A 27 -6.38 -5.50 -16.42
C LEU A 27 -5.28 -4.84 -17.27
N GLY A 28 -4.37 -5.64 -17.84
CA GLY A 28 -3.25 -5.15 -18.65
C GLY A 28 -2.05 -4.63 -17.85
N GLU A 29 -2.04 -4.81 -16.52
CA GLU A 29 -0.91 -4.46 -15.65
C GLU A 29 -0.22 -5.71 -15.11
N THR A 30 1.11 -5.70 -15.15
CA THR A 30 1.94 -6.75 -14.55
C THR A 30 2.45 -6.31 -13.20
N THR A 31 2.18 -7.10 -12.16
CA THR A 31 2.72 -6.93 -10.81
C THR A 31 3.68 -8.08 -10.50
N VAL A 32 4.88 -7.73 -10.08
CA VAL A 32 5.93 -8.64 -9.66
C VAL A 32 6.14 -8.45 -8.16
N GLU A 33 6.07 -9.53 -7.41
CA GLU A 33 6.36 -9.55 -5.99
C GLU A 33 7.72 -10.19 -5.73
N VAL A 34 8.53 -9.54 -4.90
CA VAL A 34 9.86 -9.99 -4.51
C VAL A 34 10.03 -9.91 -2.99
N THR A 35 11.01 -10.63 -2.47
CA THR A 35 11.36 -10.53 -1.05
C THR A 35 12.20 -9.28 -0.77
N PRO A 36 12.22 -8.76 0.47
CA PRO A 36 13.09 -7.65 0.86
C PRO A 36 14.54 -7.84 0.45
N GLU A 37 15.09 -9.04 0.66
CA GLU A 37 16.49 -9.35 0.40
C GLU A 37 16.83 -9.24 -1.09
N SER A 38 15.86 -9.53 -1.95
CA SER A 38 16.00 -9.49 -3.40
C SER A 38 15.57 -8.16 -4.03
N PHE A 39 15.02 -7.23 -3.25
CA PHE A 39 14.31 -6.06 -3.77
C PHE A 39 15.21 -5.12 -4.58
N ALA A 40 16.35 -4.71 -4.02
CA ALA A 40 17.29 -3.83 -4.69
C ALA A 40 17.92 -4.49 -5.92
N ASP A 41 18.25 -5.79 -5.83
CA ASP A 41 18.85 -6.52 -6.93
C ASP A 41 17.86 -6.77 -8.08
N ALA A 42 16.61 -7.08 -7.76
CA ALA A 42 15.54 -7.18 -8.75
C ALA A 42 15.32 -5.84 -9.45
N ALA A 43 15.30 -4.73 -8.71
CA ALA A 43 15.18 -3.39 -9.29
C ALA A 43 16.35 -3.04 -10.23
N ARG A 44 17.60 -3.36 -9.83
CA ARG A 44 18.79 -3.19 -10.68
C ARG A 44 18.69 -4.03 -11.95
N LEU A 45 18.31 -5.30 -11.83
CA LEU A 45 18.15 -6.20 -12.98
C LEU A 45 17.09 -5.67 -13.95
N LEU A 46 15.93 -5.23 -13.45
CA LEU A 46 14.85 -4.68 -14.27
C LEU A 46 15.29 -3.41 -15.03
N ARG A 47 16.12 -2.57 -14.40
CA ARG A 47 16.68 -1.36 -14.99
C ARG A 47 17.74 -1.67 -16.06
N ASP A 48 18.68 -2.55 -15.73
CA ASP A 48 19.92 -2.75 -16.50
C ASP A 48 19.78 -3.81 -17.61
N ASP A 49 18.78 -4.70 -17.53
CA ASP A 49 18.51 -5.67 -18.60
C ASP A 49 18.12 -4.92 -19.89
N PRO A 50 18.84 -5.12 -21.00
CA PRO A 50 18.62 -4.36 -22.24
C PRO A 50 17.28 -4.66 -22.93
N GLU A 51 16.69 -5.83 -22.69
CA GLU A 51 15.39 -6.23 -23.24
C GLU A 51 14.22 -5.69 -22.40
N LEU A 52 14.40 -5.54 -21.09
CA LEU A 52 13.38 -4.99 -20.18
C LEU A 52 13.46 -3.47 -20.09
N ALA A 53 14.65 -2.94 -19.82
CA ALA A 53 14.98 -1.51 -19.80
C ALA A 53 13.98 -0.65 -19.01
N PHE A 54 13.69 -1.02 -17.77
CA PHE A 54 12.85 -0.22 -16.86
C PHE A 54 13.65 0.94 -16.27
N GLU A 55 13.96 1.92 -17.12
CA GLU A 55 14.86 3.04 -16.83
C GLU A 55 14.23 4.10 -15.93
N GLN A 56 12.89 4.23 -15.94
CA GLN A 56 12.19 5.30 -15.25
C GLN A 56 11.38 4.76 -14.06
N LEU A 57 11.74 5.19 -12.85
CA LEU A 57 10.87 5.08 -11.68
C LEU A 57 9.85 6.21 -11.72
N SER A 58 8.57 5.84 -11.77
CA SER A 58 7.45 6.79 -11.84
C SER A 58 6.97 7.18 -10.45
N ASP A 59 6.89 6.21 -9.55
CA ASP A 59 6.34 6.38 -8.20
C ASP A 59 6.84 5.26 -7.27
N LEU A 60 6.95 5.57 -5.98
CA LEU A 60 7.17 4.60 -4.91
C LEU A 60 6.25 4.95 -3.75
N CYS A 61 5.38 4.02 -3.38
CA CYS A 61 4.39 4.22 -2.34
C CYS A 61 4.36 3.08 -1.32
N GLY A 62 4.09 3.43 -0.07
CA GLY A 62 3.81 2.49 1.01
C GLY A 62 2.34 2.06 1.00
N VAL A 63 2.07 0.84 1.42
CA VAL A 63 0.73 0.29 1.58
C VAL A 63 0.64 -0.38 2.94
N ASP A 64 -0.41 -0.05 3.68
CA ASP A 64 -0.79 -0.70 4.93
C ASP A 64 -2.01 -1.60 4.70
N TYR A 65 -1.79 -2.91 4.83
CA TYR A 65 -2.79 -3.96 4.64
C TYR A 65 -3.59 -4.30 5.92
N LEU A 66 -3.47 -3.50 6.99
CA LEU A 66 -4.31 -3.71 8.18
C LEU A 66 -5.81 -3.59 7.82
N GLY A 67 -6.57 -4.65 8.11
CA GLY A 67 -7.98 -4.75 7.74
C GLY A 67 -8.21 -4.96 6.24
N TYR A 68 -7.21 -5.40 5.48
CA TYR A 68 -7.42 -5.79 4.09
C TYR A 68 -8.37 -7.01 4.02
N GLY A 69 -9.40 -6.93 3.17
CA GLY A 69 -10.42 -7.97 3.05
C GLY A 69 -11.51 -7.96 4.13
N THR A 70 -11.45 -7.07 5.14
CA THR A 70 -12.51 -6.96 6.15
C THR A 70 -13.59 -5.97 5.69
N ASP A 71 -14.86 -6.36 5.86
CA ASP A 71 -16.05 -5.55 5.63
C ASP A 71 -16.69 -5.16 6.97
N GLU A 72 -17.29 -3.97 7.06
CA GLU A 72 -18.14 -3.56 8.20
C GLU A 72 -19.63 -3.84 7.94
N TRP A 73 -19.98 -4.09 6.67
CA TRP A 73 -21.34 -4.42 6.28
C TRP A 73 -21.47 -5.93 6.13
N ASP A 74 -22.32 -6.53 6.94
CA ASP A 74 -22.66 -7.93 6.76
C ASP A 74 -23.64 -8.05 5.58
N THR A 75 -23.13 -8.55 4.46
CA THR A 75 -23.95 -8.88 3.27
C THR A 75 -24.38 -10.35 3.24
N THR A 76 -23.93 -11.14 4.21
CA THR A 76 -24.05 -12.60 4.22
C THR A 76 -25.18 -13.08 5.12
N ASP A 77 -25.36 -12.47 6.29
CA ASP A 77 -26.41 -12.85 7.23
C ASP A 77 -27.53 -11.79 7.30
N VAL A 78 -28.78 -12.25 7.38
CA VAL A 78 -29.97 -11.39 7.58
C VAL A 78 -30.44 -11.58 9.01
N THR A 79 -30.43 -10.52 9.82
CA THR A 79 -30.92 -10.58 11.19
C THR A 79 -32.45 -10.66 11.21
N ASP A 80 -33.02 -11.68 11.86
CA ASP A 80 -34.47 -11.83 12.03
C ASP A 80 -35.06 -10.86 13.09
N GLU A 81 -34.21 -10.20 13.89
CA GLU A 81 -34.61 -9.21 14.88
C GLU A 81 -33.86 -7.88 14.69
N GLY A 82 -34.58 -6.81 14.33
CA GLY A 82 -34.07 -5.43 14.34
C GLY A 82 -34.07 -4.72 12.97
N PHE A 83 -34.28 -3.40 13.00
CA PHE A 83 -34.14 -2.50 11.83
C PHE A 83 -32.70 -1.94 11.69
N SER A 84 -31.72 -2.51 12.40
CA SER A 84 -30.32 -2.15 12.21
C SER A 84 -29.88 -2.62 10.83
N ARG A 85 -29.32 -1.69 10.04
CA ARG A 85 -28.99 -1.90 8.63
C ARG A 85 -27.78 -2.83 8.40
N GLY A 86 -27.64 -3.96 9.11
CA GLY A 86 -26.56 -4.93 8.87
C GLY A 86 -25.14 -4.36 8.98
N VAL A 87 -24.94 -3.29 9.78
CA VAL A 87 -23.61 -2.73 10.07
C VAL A 87 -23.15 -3.32 11.38
N GLU A 88 -22.15 -4.20 11.33
CA GLU A 88 -21.49 -4.72 12.51
C GLU A 88 -20.11 -4.06 12.67
N GLY A 89 -19.88 -3.44 13.83
CA GLY A 89 -18.57 -2.93 14.21
C GLY A 89 -18.43 -1.41 14.13
N SER A 90 -17.93 -0.85 15.23
CA SER A 90 -17.43 0.52 15.35
C SER A 90 -15.93 0.64 14.98
N ALA A 91 -15.33 -0.41 14.40
CA ALA A 91 -13.88 -0.62 14.43
C ALA A 91 -13.16 -0.53 13.07
N GLY A 92 -13.79 -0.05 12.00
CA GLY A 92 -13.08 0.18 10.74
C GLY A 92 -12.15 1.39 10.78
N PRO A 93 -11.27 1.52 9.77
CA PRO A 93 -10.27 2.56 9.72
C PRO A 93 -10.87 3.97 9.89
N GLY A 94 -10.44 4.70 10.92
CA GLY A 94 -10.85 6.09 11.16
C GLY A 94 -12.16 6.29 11.96
N ARG A 95 -12.81 5.22 12.44
CA ARG A 95 -13.99 5.27 13.33
C ARG A 95 -13.68 4.99 14.81
N PHE A 96 -12.41 4.94 15.17
CA PHE A 96 -11.95 4.64 16.52
C PHE A 96 -11.23 5.82 17.15
N ASN A 97 -11.27 5.88 18.49
CA ASN A 97 -10.34 6.70 19.27
C ASN A 97 -9.00 5.99 19.41
N TRP A 98 -7.95 6.73 19.76
CA TRP A 98 -6.59 6.17 19.89
C TRP A 98 -6.52 4.93 20.80
N GLU A 99 -7.31 4.89 21.87
CA GLU A 99 -7.38 3.78 22.82
C GLU A 99 -7.97 2.51 22.20
N ASP A 100 -8.98 2.66 21.34
CA ASP A 100 -9.74 1.59 20.69
C ASP A 100 -9.20 1.18 19.32
N ARG A 101 -7.96 1.59 18.99
CA ARG A 101 -7.40 1.36 17.66
C ARG A 101 -7.33 -0.13 17.31
N PRO A 102 -7.62 -0.51 16.06
CA PRO A 102 -7.60 -1.90 15.62
C PRO A 102 -6.19 -2.48 15.74
N ARG A 103 -6.07 -3.55 16.52
CA ARG A 103 -4.83 -4.34 16.66
C ARG A 103 -5.01 -5.69 15.99
N GLY A 104 -4.93 -5.69 14.67
CA GLY A 104 -4.82 -6.91 13.86
C GLY A 104 -6.15 -7.50 13.38
N ASN A 105 -6.23 -7.65 12.05
CA ASN A 105 -7.03 -8.58 11.25
C ASN A 105 -6.53 -8.43 9.79
N GLY A 106 -5.21 -8.55 9.60
CA GLY A 106 -4.54 -8.34 8.31
C GLY A 106 -3.55 -9.47 8.00
N PRO A 107 -3.03 -9.56 6.76
CA PRO A 107 -2.05 -10.59 6.38
C PRO A 107 -0.81 -10.54 7.26
N GLU A 108 -0.08 -11.67 7.37
CA GLU A 108 1.15 -11.79 8.20
C GLU A 108 2.14 -10.64 7.98
N ARG A 109 2.19 -10.08 6.76
CA ARG A 109 2.96 -8.89 6.42
C ARG A 109 2.03 -7.71 6.18
N ARG A 110 2.02 -6.77 7.13
CA ARG A 110 1.15 -5.58 7.14
C ARG A 110 1.59 -4.54 6.13
N PHE A 111 2.89 -4.28 6.02
CA PHE A 111 3.41 -3.19 5.20
C PHE A 111 4.00 -3.71 3.89
N ALA A 112 3.70 -3.03 2.79
CA ALA A 112 4.37 -3.24 1.51
C ALA A 112 4.85 -1.93 0.90
N VAL A 113 5.92 -2.00 0.14
CA VAL A 113 6.39 -0.93 -0.74
C VAL A 113 6.06 -1.35 -2.17
N VAL A 114 5.44 -0.45 -2.91
CA VAL A 114 5.05 -0.63 -4.31
C VAL A 114 5.78 0.40 -5.14
N VAL A 115 6.46 -0.05 -6.19
CA VAL A 115 7.23 0.78 -7.11
C VAL A 115 6.63 0.65 -8.49
N HIS A 116 6.35 1.78 -9.12
CA HIS A 116 5.88 1.83 -10.50
C HIS A 116 7.06 2.16 -11.41
N LEU A 117 7.37 1.23 -12.32
CA LEU A 117 8.45 1.35 -13.28
C LEU A 117 7.89 1.50 -14.70
N LEU A 118 8.55 2.31 -15.50
CA LEU A 118 8.25 2.54 -16.91
C LEU A 118 9.50 2.25 -17.76
N SER A 119 9.33 1.40 -18.75
CA SER A 119 10.28 1.20 -19.83
C SER A 119 9.90 2.10 -20.99
N VAL A 120 10.68 3.15 -21.24
CA VAL A 120 10.42 4.09 -22.34
C VAL A 120 10.68 3.41 -23.70
N ARG A 121 11.66 2.52 -23.76
CA ARG A 121 12.03 1.79 -24.99
C ARG A 121 10.93 0.85 -25.47
N THR A 122 10.31 0.11 -24.54
CA THR A 122 9.26 -0.86 -24.87
C THR A 122 7.84 -0.32 -24.62
N ASN A 123 7.72 0.90 -24.08
CA ASN A 123 6.48 1.53 -23.64
C ASN A 123 5.63 0.62 -22.75
N ARG A 124 6.27 -0.05 -21.79
CA ARG A 124 5.62 -0.97 -20.85
C ARG A 124 5.75 -0.48 -19.42
N ARG A 125 4.71 -0.73 -18.63
CA ARG A 125 4.67 -0.44 -17.19
C ARG A 125 4.79 -1.74 -16.40
N LEU A 126 5.48 -1.68 -15.27
CA LEU A 126 5.65 -2.79 -14.34
C LEU A 126 5.48 -2.28 -12.92
N ARG A 127 4.75 -3.04 -12.11
CA ARG A 127 4.61 -2.77 -10.67
C ARG A 127 5.48 -3.76 -9.92
N LEU A 128 6.50 -3.27 -9.22
CA LEU A 128 7.34 -4.08 -8.33
C LEU A 128 6.84 -3.91 -6.90
N ARG A 129 6.47 -4.99 -6.23
CA ARG A 129 5.97 -4.99 -4.85
C ARG A 129 6.89 -5.78 -3.94
N CYS A 130 7.17 -5.23 -2.77
CA CYS A 130 7.95 -5.88 -1.73
C CYS A 130 7.23 -5.71 -0.39
N PHE A 131 6.96 -6.82 0.30
CA PHE A 131 6.44 -6.77 1.67
C PHE A 131 7.57 -6.60 2.67
N ALA A 132 7.39 -5.75 3.68
CA ALA A 132 8.36 -5.61 4.77
C ALA A 132 8.51 -6.91 5.57
N SER A 133 9.69 -7.12 6.15
CA SER A 133 10.04 -8.33 6.92
C SER A 133 9.32 -8.39 8.27
N ASP A 134 9.19 -7.26 8.96
CA ASP A 134 8.54 -7.13 10.26
C ASP A 134 7.41 -6.09 10.24
N ASN A 135 6.40 -6.30 11.07
CA ASN A 135 5.28 -5.39 11.28
C ASN A 135 5.56 -4.34 12.37
N SER A 136 6.45 -4.65 13.33
CA SER A 136 6.77 -3.72 14.42
C SER A 136 7.68 -2.59 13.94
N LEU A 137 8.75 -2.97 13.23
CA LEU A 137 9.68 -2.08 12.55
C LEU A 137 9.78 -2.51 11.08
N PRO A 138 8.89 -1.99 10.20
CA PRO A 138 8.90 -2.37 8.80
C PRO A 138 10.14 -1.82 8.11
N THR A 139 11.01 -2.72 7.67
CA THR A 139 12.28 -2.38 7.03
C THR A 139 12.36 -2.98 5.63
N VAL A 140 12.84 -2.18 4.67
CA VAL A 140 13.01 -2.53 3.25
C VAL A 140 14.32 -1.91 2.73
N PRO A 141 15.06 -2.53 1.79
CA PRO A 141 16.23 -1.89 1.19
C PRO A 141 15.87 -0.64 0.38
N SER A 142 16.71 0.39 0.45
CA SER A 142 16.61 1.59 -0.38
C SER A 142 16.89 1.28 -1.85
N LEU A 143 16.17 1.96 -2.74
CA LEU A 143 16.38 1.95 -4.18
C LEU A 143 17.09 3.21 -4.67
N VAL A 144 17.55 4.12 -3.79
CA VAL A 144 18.22 5.37 -4.19
C VAL A 144 19.45 5.13 -5.08
N ASP A 145 20.23 4.09 -4.80
CA ASP A 145 21.39 3.70 -5.62
C ASP A 145 20.99 3.23 -7.03
N VAL A 146 19.75 2.76 -7.20
CA VAL A 146 19.21 2.28 -8.48
C VAL A 146 18.52 3.42 -9.22
N PHE A 147 17.69 4.17 -8.52
CA PHE A 147 16.90 5.26 -9.04
C PHE A 147 17.06 6.47 -8.10
N PRO A 148 17.86 7.48 -8.46
CA PRO A 148 18.09 8.64 -7.60
C PRO A 148 16.81 9.39 -7.20
N VAL A 149 15.78 9.33 -8.05
CA VAL A 149 14.45 9.92 -7.78
C VAL A 149 13.74 9.26 -6.59
N ALA A 150 14.09 8.02 -6.23
CA ALA A 150 13.49 7.28 -5.11
C ALA A 150 13.69 7.99 -3.75
N ASN A 151 14.70 8.86 -3.62
CA ASN A 151 15.04 9.52 -2.35
C ASN A 151 13.83 10.24 -1.72
N TRP A 152 13.10 11.03 -2.52
CA TRP A 152 11.95 11.77 -2.01
C TRP A 152 10.78 10.85 -1.66
N PHE A 153 10.51 9.84 -2.49
CA PHE A 153 9.43 8.89 -2.26
C PHE A 153 9.67 7.97 -1.05
N GLU A 154 10.91 7.54 -0.84
CA GLU A 154 11.29 6.76 0.34
C GLU A 154 11.12 7.57 1.63
N ARG A 155 11.47 8.86 1.61
CA ARG A 155 11.22 9.77 2.73
C ARG A 155 9.73 10.01 2.98
N GLU A 156 8.93 10.16 1.93
CA GLU A 156 7.48 10.27 2.04
C GLU A 156 6.88 8.99 2.66
N CYS A 157 7.31 7.82 2.20
CA CYS A 157 6.87 6.53 2.72
C CYS A 157 7.27 6.33 4.20
N PHE A 158 8.46 6.78 4.57
CA PHE A 158 8.89 6.81 5.98
C PHE A 158 8.02 7.74 6.82
N ASP A 159 7.69 8.94 6.32
CA ASP A 159 6.89 9.90 7.08
C ASP A 159 5.43 9.41 7.27
N LEU A 160 4.81 8.92 6.19
CA LEU A 160 3.39 8.58 6.15
C LEU A 160 3.07 7.18 6.70
N PHE A 161 3.94 6.19 6.46
CA PHE A 161 3.74 4.79 6.85
C PHE A 161 4.75 4.30 7.89
N GLY A 162 5.87 5.00 8.09
CA GLY A 162 6.92 4.58 9.02
C GLY A 162 7.72 3.38 8.53
N ILE A 163 7.79 3.18 7.21
CA ILE A 163 8.65 2.16 6.59
C ILE A 163 10.08 2.71 6.55
N VAL A 164 11.02 1.97 7.13
CA VAL A 164 12.43 2.33 7.21
C VAL A 164 13.16 1.77 5.99
N PHE A 165 13.90 2.64 5.30
CA PHE A 165 14.70 2.25 4.14
C PHE A 165 16.18 2.10 4.50
N GLU A 166 16.70 0.87 4.43
CA GLU A 166 18.11 0.58 4.71
C GLU A 166 19.00 1.07 3.56
N GLY A 167 20.04 1.83 3.89
CA GLY A 167 20.96 2.42 2.91
C GLY A 167 20.54 3.79 2.37
N HIS A 168 19.42 4.36 2.82
CA HIS A 168 19.01 5.70 2.42
C HIS A 168 19.95 6.79 3.02
N PRO A 169 20.38 7.80 2.24
CA PRO A 169 21.36 8.80 2.69
C PRO A 169 20.84 9.78 3.76
N ASP A 170 19.56 10.20 3.71
CA ASP A 170 18.95 11.16 4.64
C ASP A 170 17.48 10.83 4.89
N LEU A 171 17.22 9.82 5.73
CA LEU A 171 15.86 9.40 6.04
C LEU A 171 15.26 10.26 7.17
N ARG A 172 14.44 11.24 6.79
CA ARG A 172 13.72 12.13 7.72
C ARG A 172 12.35 12.53 7.17
N ARG A 173 11.48 12.98 8.09
CA ARG A 173 10.14 13.51 7.80
C ARG A 173 10.19 14.63 6.75
N ILE A 174 9.12 14.78 5.99
CA ILE A 174 9.05 15.72 4.87
C ILE A 174 7.68 16.38 4.67
N LEU A 175 6.59 15.69 5.00
CA LEU A 175 5.22 16.19 4.90
C LEU A 175 4.63 16.57 6.25
N THR A 176 4.97 15.83 7.32
CA THR A 176 4.43 16.07 8.66
C THR A 176 5.15 17.21 9.37
N ASP A 177 4.47 17.80 10.36
CA ASP A 177 5.05 18.82 11.23
C ASP A 177 6.25 18.26 12.02
N TYR A 178 7.19 19.13 12.39
CA TYR A 178 8.46 18.74 13.02
C TYR A 178 8.29 17.95 14.32
N GLY A 179 7.24 18.25 15.09
CA GLY A 179 6.91 17.57 16.35
C GLY A 179 5.86 16.46 16.22
N PHE A 180 5.49 16.07 14.99
CA PHE A 180 4.41 15.12 14.78
C PHE A 180 4.78 13.72 15.27
N VAL A 181 3.96 13.16 16.15
CA VAL A 181 4.14 11.81 16.71
C VAL A 181 3.19 10.85 16.02
N GLY A 182 3.75 9.93 15.26
CA GLY A 182 3.01 8.91 14.51
C GLY A 182 3.20 8.99 13.00
N HIS A 183 2.40 8.20 12.30
CA HIS A 183 2.43 7.99 10.85
C HIS A 183 0.99 8.07 10.31
N PRO A 184 0.61 9.17 9.64
CA PRO A 184 -0.79 9.46 9.34
C PRO A 184 -1.55 8.43 8.51
N PHE A 185 -0.89 7.74 7.57
CA PHE A 185 -1.56 6.84 6.62
C PHE A 185 -1.66 5.40 7.09
N ARG A 186 -1.19 5.11 8.31
CA ARG A 186 -1.45 3.82 8.94
C ARG A 186 -2.94 3.69 9.30
N LYS A 187 -3.52 2.51 9.08
CA LYS A 187 -4.95 2.26 9.32
C LYS A 187 -5.32 2.19 10.82
N ASP A 188 -4.32 2.12 11.70
CA ASP A 188 -4.46 2.24 13.16
C ASP A 188 -4.27 3.68 13.66
N PHE A 189 -4.07 4.66 12.76
CA PHE A 189 -3.99 6.08 13.11
C PHE A 189 -5.38 6.75 12.94
N PRO A 190 -5.85 7.53 13.93
CA PRO A 190 -7.15 8.20 13.84
C PRO A 190 -7.12 9.34 12.80
N LEU A 191 -8.22 9.53 12.07
CA LEU A 191 -8.30 10.50 10.98
C LEU A 191 -8.07 11.95 11.45
N THR A 192 -8.60 12.30 12.62
CA THR A 192 -8.46 13.64 13.21
C THR A 192 -7.06 13.87 13.77
N GLY A 193 -6.27 12.81 13.97
CA GLY A 193 -5.02 12.86 14.71
C GLY A 193 -5.20 13.00 16.21
N ASN A 194 -4.09 13.19 16.92
CA ASN A 194 -4.06 13.23 18.38
C ASN A 194 -3.97 14.67 18.93
N VAL A 195 -3.47 15.60 18.11
CA VAL A 195 -3.19 16.98 18.53
C VAL A 195 -3.80 17.98 17.57
N GLU A 196 -4.36 19.06 18.12
CA GLU A 196 -4.82 20.25 17.42
C GLU A 196 -3.94 21.45 17.80
N VAL A 197 -3.91 22.46 16.93
CA VAL A 197 -3.14 23.68 17.16
C VAL A 197 -4.08 24.86 17.42
N ARG A 198 -3.81 25.63 18.48
CA ARG A 198 -4.48 26.91 18.74
C ARG A 198 -3.49 28.01 19.06
N TYR A 199 -3.87 29.25 18.78
CA TYR A 199 -3.11 30.41 19.25
C TYR A 199 -3.47 30.71 20.71
N ASP A 200 -2.45 30.82 21.56
CA ASP A 200 -2.59 31.24 22.95
C ASP A 200 -2.19 32.71 23.09
N ALA A 201 -3.17 33.58 23.37
CA ALA A 201 -2.94 35.02 23.47
C ALA A 201 -2.11 35.42 24.70
N GLU A 202 -2.17 34.67 25.80
CA GLU A 202 -1.39 34.94 27.01
C GLU A 202 0.09 34.58 26.80
N ARG A 203 0.34 33.46 26.14
CA ARG A 203 1.70 32.99 25.83
C ARG A 203 2.27 33.56 24.53
N GLN A 204 1.44 34.28 23.77
CA GLN A 204 1.74 34.85 22.44
C GLN A 204 2.38 33.83 21.48
N ARG A 205 1.93 32.57 21.51
CA ARG A 205 2.48 31.48 20.68
C ARG A 205 1.41 30.47 20.30
N VAL A 206 1.69 29.68 19.25
CA VAL A 206 0.90 28.51 18.90
C VAL A 206 1.19 27.38 19.90
N VAL A 207 0.15 26.78 20.47
CA VAL A 207 0.22 25.65 21.38
C VAL A 207 -0.46 24.43 20.77
N TYR A 208 0.06 23.25 21.11
CA TYR A 208 -0.51 21.96 20.73
C TYR A 208 -1.33 21.43 21.90
N GLU A 209 -2.59 21.06 21.64
CA GLU A 209 -3.51 20.52 22.64
C GLU A 209 -4.14 19.21 22.13
N PRO A 210 -4.60 18.31 23.00
CA PRO A 210 -5.32 17.12 22.57
C PRO A 210 -6.57 17.49 21.78
N VAL A 211 -6.85 16.74 20.71
CA VAL A 211 -8.03 16.94 19.86
C VAL A 211 -9.32 16.82 20.67
N SER A 212 -10.21 17.81 20.50
CA SER A 212 -11.55 17.81 21.13
C SER A 212 -12.67 17.28 20.20
N ILE A 213 -12.35 17.04 18.94
CA ILE A 213 -13.32 16.69 17.88
C ILE A 213 -13.60 15.18 17.89
N GLU A 214 -14.86 14.82 18.06
CA GLU A 214 -15.33 13.43 17.90
C GLU A 214 -15.31 12.99 16.43
N PRO A 215 -14.76 11.81 16.09
CA PRO A 215 -14.77 11.29 14.73
C PRO A 215 -16.20 11.06 14.23
N ARG A 216 -16.61 11.76 13.16
CA ARG A 216 -17.90 11.57 12.49
C ARG A 216 -17.71 11.03 11.09
N VAL A 217 -17.49 9.72 10.99
CA VAL A 217 -17.56 9.04 9.69
C VAL A 217 -19.00 8.61 9.45
N GLY A 218 -19.64 9.10 8.38
CA GLY A 218 -21.05 8.82 8.10
C GLY A 218 -21.29 7.52 7.31
N VAL A 219 -20.29 7.08 6.53
CA VAL A 219 -20.43 5.96 5.59
C VAL A 219 -19.63 4.75 6.08
N PRO A 220 -20.25 3.59 6.32
CA PRO A 220 -19.53 2.37 6.69
C PRO A 220 -18.68 1.88 5.51
N ARG A 221 -17.59 1.17 5.81
CA ARG A 221 -16.82 0.46 4.79
C ARG A 221 -17.69 -0.68 4.25
N VAL A 222 -17.81 -0.76 2.93
CA VAL A 222 -18.52 -1.84 2.25
C VAL A 222 -17.62 -2.40 1.15
N VAL A 223 -17.32 -3.69 1.20
CA VAL A 223 -16.61 -4.42 0.14
C VAL A 223 -17.67 -5.16 -0.68
N ARG A 224 -18.16 -4.50 -1.73
CA ARG A 224 -19.16 -5.12 -2.60
C ARG A 224 -18.51 -6.10 -3.56
N GLU A 225 -18.91 -7.37 -3.48
CA GLU A 225 -18.78 -8.26 -4.61
C GLU A 225 -19.82 -7.88 -5.66
N ASP A 226 -19.40 -7.22 -6.74
CA ASP A 226 -20.31 -6.78 -7.79
C ASP A 226 -20.77 -7.99 -8.62
N SER A 227 -21.95 -8.51 -8.25
CA SER A 227 -22.61 -9.68 -8.82
C SER A 227 -22.88 -9.54 -10.33
N ARG A 228 -22.89 -8.32 -10.87
CA ARG A 228 -23.04 -8.07 -12.31
C ARG A 228 -21.91 -8.71 -13.12
N TRP A 229 -20.70 -8.73 -12.57
CA TRP A 229 -19.56 -9.35 -13.25
C TRP A 229 -19.51 -10.86 -13.06
N GLN A 230 -20.04 -11.38 -11.96
CA GLN A 230 -20.18 -12.81 -11.72
C GLN A 230 -21.23 -13.42 -12.66
N GLN A 231 -22.39 -12.78 -12.81
CA GLN A 231 -23.42 -13.15 -13.80
C GLN A 231 -22.87 -13.09 -15.23
N ALA A 232 -22.25 -11.96 -15.60
CA ALA A 232 -21.65 -11.82 -16.93
C ALA A 232 -20.49 -12.81 -17.18
N ALA A 233 -19.78 -13.27 -16.15
CA ALA A 233 -18.76 -14.32 -16.28
C ALA A 233 -19.39 -15.71 -16.43
N SER A 234 -20.46 -16.01 -15.70
CA SER A 234 -21.22 -17.27 -15.86
C SER A 234 -22.00 -17.37 -17.16
N GLU A 235 -22.38 -16.24 -17.75
CA GLU A 235 -23.09 -16.14 -19.03
C GLU A 235 -22.14 -16.14 -20.25
N ARG A 236 -20.82 -16.03 -20.04
CA ARG A 236 -19.85 -16.19 -21.14
C ARG A 236 -19.84 -17.66 -21.57
N PRO A 237 -20.05 -17.98 -22.85
CA PRO A 237 -19.95 -19.35 -23.32
C PRO A 237 -18.55 -19.88 -23.04
N SER A 238 -18.47 -21.10 -22.49
CA SER A 238 -17.24 -21.90 -22.43
C SER A 238 -16.62 -21.89 -23.83
N LYS A 239 -15.38 -21.39 -23.95
CA LYS A 239 -14.61 -21.59 -25.17
C LYS A 239 -14.12 -23.03 -25.14
N ASP A 240 -14.84 -23.91 -25.84
CA ASP A 240 -14.33 -25.21 -26.29
C ASP A 240 -13.22 -25.03 -27.33
#